data_AF-U4TXZ3-F1
#
_entry.id   AF-U4TXZ3-F1
#
_cell.length_a   1.000
_cell.length_b   1.000
_cell.length_c   1.000
_cell.angle_alpha   90.00
_cell.angle_beta   90.00
_cell.angle_gamma   90.00
#
_symmetry.space_group_name_H-M   'P 1'
#
loop_
_entity.id
_entity.type
_entity.pdbx_description
1 polymer ?
#
loop_
_entity_poly.entity_id
_entity_poly.type
_entity_poly.pdbx_seq_one_letter_code
_entity_poly.pdbx_strand_id
1 'polypeptide(L)'
;MTDNTLAAFPQGEFAAFSTAQMAHFLPYRAGMSQQAIEEFFGADLGTKADFDSTHLIVFDHGRMLKVNPGEIVVKFPNGKYKVITVDYYNKNFNEPIVVDDDPGVDRKQAAPSE
;
A
#
# COMPACT_ATOMS: atom_id res chain seq x y z
N MET A 1 18.17 2.78 -15.60
CA MET A 1 17.77 1.46 -15.08
C MET A 1 16.52 1.70 -14.28
N THR A 2 15.35 1.38 -14.84
CA THR A 2 14.07 1.60 -14.15
C THR A 2 13.98 0.52 -13.09
N ASP A 3 14.20 0.91 -11.84
CA ASP A 3 14.26 0.03 -10.69
C ASP A 3 12.92 -0.71 -10.58
N ASN A 4 12.89 -1.96 -11.03
CA ASN A 4 11.70 -2.81 -11.06
C ASN A 4 11.43 -3.41 -9.66
N THR A 5 11.77 -2.66 -8.61
CA THR A 5 11.68 -3.09 -7.21
C THR A 5 10.23 -3.18 -6.74
N LEU A 6 9.33 -2.42 -7.36
CA LEU A 6 7.90 -2.59 -7.16
C LEU A 6 7.30 -3.82 -7.88
N ALA A 7 8.03 -4.54 -8.74
CA ALA A 7 7.49 -5.71 -9.46
C ALA A 7 7.03 -6.84 -8.53
N ALA A 8 7.67 -6.97 -7.36
CA ALA A 8 7.32 -7.96 -6.35
C ALA A 8 6.11 -7.54 -5.50
N PHE A 9 5.66 -6.29 -5.61
CA PHE A 9 4.50 -5.76 -4.91
C PHE A 9 3.24 -5.90 -5.77
N PRO A 10 2.05 -6.05 -5.15
CA PRO A 10 0.79 -6.06 -5.88
C PRO A 10 0.56 -4.73 -6.61
N GLN A 11 -0.29 -4.75 -7.64
CA GLN A 11 -0.52 -3.57 -8.48
C GLN A 11 -1.46 -2.53 -7.85
N GLY A 12 -2.13 -2.88 -6.75
CA GLY A 12 -3.09 -2.04 -6.04
C GLY A 12 -2.73 -1.86 -4.57
N GLU A 13 -3.69 -1.40 -3.77
CA GLU A 13 -3.52 -1.37 -2.33
C GLU A 13 -3.38 -2.80 -1.77
N PHE A 14 -2.56 -2.94 -0.74
CA PHE A 14 -2.45 -4.19 -0.01
C PHE A 14 -2.26 -3.92 1.47
N ALA A 15 -2.76 -4.81 2.32
CA ALA A 15 -2.50 -4.75 3.75
C ALA A 15 -1.25 -5.58 4.08
N ALA A 16 -0.37 -5.03 4.89
CA ALA A 16 0.70 -5.81 5.51
C ALA A 16 0.72 -5.58 7.02
N PHE A 17 1.04 -6.65 7.74
CA PHE A 17 1.28 -6.57 9.17
C PHE A 17 2.66 -5.97 9.40
N SER A 18 2.71 -4.87 10.16
CA SER A 18 3.94 -4.44 10.80
C SER A 18 3.92 -4.96 12.23
N THR A 19 5.08 -5.04 12.89
CA THR A 19 5.32 -5.62 14.22
C THR A 19 4.36 -5.18 15.34
N ALA A 20 3.54 -4.15 15.13
CA ALA A 20 2.53 -3.70 16.08
C ALA A 20 1.10 -3.65 15.51
N GLN A 21 0.90 -3.41 14.20
CA GLN A 21 -0.43 -3.11 13.62
C GLN A 21 -0.50 -3.41 12.11
N MET A 22 -1.70 -3.72 11.61
CA MET A 22 -2.01 -3.75 10.17
C MET A 22 -1.93 -2.35 9.58
N ALA A 23 -1.18 -2.19 8.49
CA ALA A 23 -1.11 -0.96 7.71
C ALA A 23 -1.43 -1.26 6.23
N HIS A 24 -2.01 -0.29 5.54
CA HIS A 24 -2.27 -0.39 4.11
C HIS A 24 -1.14 0.27 3.34
N PHE A 25 -0.74 -0.34 2.24
CA PHE A 25 0.39 0.08 1.42
C PHE A 25 -0.07 0.27 -0.01
N LEU A 26 0.35 1.38 -0.62
CA LEU A 26 0.08 1.71 -2.01
C LEU A 26 1.43 1.88 -2.74
N PRO A 27 1.85 0.90 -3.55
CA PRO A 27 3.07 0.99 -4.34
C PRO A 27 2.87 1.95 -5.52
N TYR A 28 3.50 3.12 -5.46
CA TYR A 28 3.31 4.17 -6.46
C TYR A 28 4.17 3.91 -7.70
N ARG A 29 3.51 3.62 -8.83
CA ARG A 29 4.15 3.32 -10.11
C ARG A 29 3.94 4.45 -11.12
N ALA A 30 4.87 4.60 -12.04
CA ALA A 30 4.70 5.51 -13.17
C ALA A 30 3.50 5.06 -14.01
N GLY A 31 2.54 5.96 -14.23
CA GLY A 31 1.30 5.66 -14.98
C GLY A 31 0.20 4.99 -14.16
N MET A 32 0.31 4.98 -12.82
CA MET A 32 -0.79 4.53 -11.95
C MET A 32 -2.04 5.41 -12.17
N SER A 33 -3.20 4.78 -12.31
CA SER A 33 -4.47 5.48 -12.50
C SER A 33 -4.80 6.32 -11.27
N GLN A 34 -5.22 7.55 -11.50
CA GLN A 34 -5.68 8.47 -10.46
C GLN A 34 -6.78 7.82 -9.59
N GLN A 35 -7.69 7.09 -10.24
CA GLN A 35 -8.78 6.35 -9.56
C GLN A 35 -8.28 5.40 -8.47
N ALA A 36 -7.22 4.61 -8.69
CA ALA A 36 -6.71 3.68 -7.69
C ALA A 36 -6.13 4.40 -6.46
N ILE A 37 -5.58 5.61 -6.68
CA ILE A 37 -5.06 6.46 -5.62
C ILE A 37 -6.24 7.11 -4.87
N GLU A 38 -7.25 7.59 -5.60
CA GLU A 38 -8.48 8.12 -5.01
C GLU A 38 -9.21 7.06 -4.15
N GLU A 39 -9.23 5.80 -4.56
CA GLU A 39 -9.79 4.70 -3.78
C GLU A 39 -9.02 4.47 -2.47
N PHE A 40 -7.69 4.50 -2.52
CA PHE A 40 -6.83 4.30 -1.34
C PHE A 40 -6.94 5.43 -0.29
N PHE A 41 -6.91 6.68 -0.76
CA PHE A 41 -7.03 7.84 0.13
C PHE A 41 -8.49 8.11 0.50
N GLY A 42 -9.43 7.87 -0.41
CA GLY A 42 -10.86 8.15 -0.21
C GLY A 42 -11.08 9.60 0.24
N ALA A 43 -11.73 9.75 1.39
CA ALA A 43 -12.03 11.05 1.99
C ALA A 43 -10.79 11.82 2.52
N ASP A 44 -9.64 11.16 2.66
CA ASP A 44 -8.39 11.80 3.06
C ASP A 44 -7.73 12.57 1.91
N LEU A 45 -8.16 12.35 0.66
CA LEU A 45 -7.71 13.11 -0.50
C LEU A 45 -8.21 14.57 -0.40
N GLY A 46 -7.34 15.54 -0.65
CA GLY A 46 -7.54 16.97 -0.44
C GLY A 46 -7.17 17.47 0.97
N THR A 47 -6.94 16.57 1.94
CA THR A 47 -6.53 16.95 3.31
C THR A 47 -5.22 16.32 3.75
N LYS A 48 -5.00 15.04 3.46
CA LYS A 48 -3.78 14.27 3.78
C LYS A 48 -2.97 13.89 2.56
N ALA A 49 -3.56 13.91 1.38
CA ALA A 49 -2.85 13.78 0.12
C ALA A 49 -3.52 14.60 -0.97
N ASP A 50 -2.78 15.05 -1.96
CA ASP A 50 -3.28 15.85 -3.07
C ASP A 50 -2.51 15.55 -4.36
N PHE A 51 -3.01 16.01 -5.50
CA PHE A 51 -2.39 15.80 -6.80
C PHE A 51 -1.83 17.13 -7.32
N ASP A 52 -0.51 17.24 -7.37
CA ASP A 52 0.18 18.37 -7.99
C ASP A 52 0.50 18.06 -9.46
N SER A 53 -0.32 18.60 -10.38
CA SER A 53 -0.24 18.50 -11.85
C SER A 53 -0.17 17.08 -12.44
N THR A 54 0.81 16.27 -12.03
CA THR A 54 1.02 14.87 -12.42
C THR A 54 1.61 14.01 -11.30
N HIS A 55 1.78 14.54 -10.09
CA HIS A 55 2.42 13.86 -8.96
C HIS A 55 1.51 13.79 -7.75
N LEU A 56 1.58 12.66 -7.04
CA LEU A 56 0.95 12.53 -5.75
C LEU A 56 1.80 13.23 -4.67
N ILE A 57 1.16 14.07 -3.87
CA ILE A 57 1.73 14.74 -2.70
C ILE A 57 1.04 14.16 -1.46
N VAL A 58 1.81 13.75 -0.45
CA VAL A 58 1.31 13.28 0.83
C VAL A 58 1.73 14.23 1.94
N PHE A 59 0.79 14.62 2.80
CA PHE A 59 1.03 15.51 3.92
C PHE A 59 1.41 14.71 5.18
N ASP A 60 2.68 14.71 5.53
CA ASP A 60 3.20 14.14 6.77
C ASP A 60 3.62 15.24 7.74
N HIS A 61 2.94 15.37 8.89
CA HIS A 61 3.32 16.29 9.97
C HIS A 61 3.59 17.75 9.51
N GLY A 62 2.79 18.25 8.55
CA GLY A 62 2.93 19.61 8.01
C GLY A 62 3.98 19.74 6.89
N ARG A 63 4.55 18.63 6.42
CA ARG A 63 5.43 18.57 5.27
C ARG A 63 4.71 17.96 4.08
N MET A 64 4.83 18.58 2.93
CA MET A 64 4.41 18.03 1.66
C MET A 64 5.51 17.10 1.14
N LEU A 65 5.23 15.81 1.12
CA LEU A 65 6.13 14.78 0.59
C LEU A 65 5.66 14.42 -0.81
N LYS A 66 6.51 14.68 -1.79
CA LYS A 66 6.27 14.26 -3.17
C LYS A 66 6.55 12.76 -3.29
N VAL A 67 5.56 12.01 -3.76
CA VAL A 67 5.68 10.57 -4.02
C VAL A 67 6.23 10.38 -5.43
N ASN A 68 7.37 9.72 -5.52
CA ASN A 68 8.05 9.39 -6.75
C ASN A 68 7.75 7.94 -7.16
N PRO A 69 7.77 7.63 -8.47
CA PRO A 69 7.66 6.25 -8.93
C PRO A 69 8.73 5.36 -8.29
N GLY A 70 8.31 4.23 -7.71
CA GLY A 70 9.21 3.36 -6.94
C GLY A 70 9.10 3.52 -5.42
N GLU A 71 8.35 4.50 -4.94
CA GLU A 71 8.03 4.68 -3.52
C GLU A 71 6.70 4.00 -3.15
N ILE A 72 6.51 3.76 -1.86
CA ILE A 72 5.32 3.13 -1.29
C ILE A 72 4.70 4.12 -0.30
N VAL A 73 3.41 4.39 -0.48
CA VAL A 73 2.63 5.15 0.51
C VAL A 73 2.06 4.18 1.52
N VAL A 74 2.26 4.46 2.80
CA VAL A 74 1.76 3.67 3.93
C VAL A 74 0.67 4.44 4.64
N LYS A 75 -0.50 3.84 4.81
CA LYS A 75 -1.61 4.31 5.64
C LYS A 75 -1.64 3.50 6.93
N PHE A 76 -1.32 4.17 8.02
CA PHE A 76 -1.40 3.60 9.36
C PHE A 76 -2.83 3.66 9.90
N PRO A 77 -3.23 2.74 10.80
CA PRO A 77 -4.60 2.70 11.35
C PRO A 77 -4.95 3.95 12.16
N ASN A 78 -3.96 4.73 12.56
CA ASN A 78 -4.14 6.02 13.22
C ASN A 78 -4.44 7.18 12.25
N GLY A 79 -4.78 6.89 10.98
CA GLY A 79 -5.06 7.88 9.94
C GLY A 79 -3.84 8.70 9.51
N LYS A 80 -2.63 8.18 9.73
CA LYS A 80 -1.37 8.82 9.34
C LYS A 80 -0.85 8.21 8.06
N TYR A 81 -0.28 9.05 7.21
CA TYR A 81 0.32 8.63 5.95
C TYR A 81 1.83 8.87 5.97
N LYS A 82 2.60 7.93 5.42
CA LYS A 82 4.03 8.10 5.19
C LYS A 82 4.41 7.62 3.81
N VAL A 83 5.45 8.22 3.26
CA VAL A 83 6.08 7.77 2.02
C VAL A 83 7.40 7.09 2.40
N ILE A 84 7.59 5.85 1.97
CA ILE A 84 8.80 5.08 2.21
C ILE A 84 9.30 4.48 0.89
N THR A 85 10.58 4.16 0.84
CA THR A 85 11.16 3.42 -0.29
C THR A 85 10.97 1.91 -0.10
N VAL A 86 11.04 1.15 -1.20
CA VAL A 86 11.04 -0.32 -1.16
C VAL A 86 12.15 -0.87 -0.26
N ASP A 87 13.34 -0.27 -0.28
CA ASP A 87 14.45 -0.66 0.59
C ASP A 87 14.11 -0.46 2.08
N TYR A 88 13.46 0.65 2.42
CA TYR A 88 12.99 0.90 3.79
C TYR A 88 11.91 -0.09 4.22
N TYR A 89 11.00 -0.45 3.30
CA TYR A 89 10.01 -1.50 3.55
C TYR A 89 10.71 -2.81 3.88
N ASN A 90 11.56 -3.33 2.99
CA ASN A 90 12.23 -4.61 3.19
C ASN A 90 13.13 -4.67 4.43
N LYS A 91 13.66 -3.52 4.88
CA LYS A 91 14.48 -3.44 6.10
C LYS A 91 13.67 -3.39 7.40
N ASN A 92 12.48 -2.80 7.38
CA ASN A 92 11.69 -2.54 8.60
C ASN A 92 10.38 -3.34 8.68
N PHE A 93 9.91 -3.90 7.58
CA PHE A 93 8.68 -4.67 7.46
C PHE A 93 9.04 -6.06 6.93
N ASN A 94 8.98 -7.05 7.81
CA ASN A 94 9.53 -8.39 7.57
C ASN A 94 8.44 -9.47 7.40
N GLU A 95 7.17 -9.07 7.24
CA GLU A 95 6.02 -9.99 7.17
C GLU A 95 5.50 -10.17 5.74
N PRO A 96 4.95 -11.38 5.44
CA PRO A 96 4.51 -11.73 4.10
C PRO A 96 3.49 -10.72 3.59
N ILE A 97 3.62 -10.37 2.31
CA ILE A 97 2.61 -9.62 1.57
C ILE A 97 1.36 -10.50 1.58
N VAL A 98 0.45 -10.28 2.53
CA VAL A 98 -0.84 -10.97 2.57
C VAL A 98 -1.72 -10.28 1.53
N VAL A 99 -1.53 -10.68 0.27
CA VAL A 99 -2.62 -10.58 -0.69
C VAL A 99 -3.69 -11.54 -0.19
N ASP A 100 -4.75 -10.99 0.40
CA ASP A 100 -6.00 -11.72 0.54
C ASP A 100 -6.60 -11.85 -0.87
N ASP A 101 -5.96 -12.71 -1.68
CA ASP A 101 -6.60 -13.38 -2.79
C ASP A 101 -6.68 -14.85 -2.39
N ASP A 102 -7.53 -15.14 -1.40
CA ASP A 102 -8.18 -16.44 -1.31
C ASP A 102 -9.65 -16.27 -1.74
N PRO A 103 -9.95 -16.21 -3.04
CA PRO A 103 -11.28 -16.52 -3.53
C PRO A 103 -11.49 -18.05 -3.48
N GLY A 104 -11.52 -18.60 -2.26
CA GLY A 104 -12.36 -19.73 -1.88
C GLY A 104 -11.72 -21.11 -1.81
N VAL A 105 -11.74 -21.69 -0.60
CA VAL A 105 -12.36 -23.01 -0.38
C VAL A 105 -13.20 -23.01 0.91
N ASP A 106 -14.46 -22.61 0.82
CA ASP A 106 -15.53 -23.25 1.59
C ASP A 106 -15.71 -24.67 1.02
N ARG A 107 -15.14 -25.70 1.66
CA ARG A 107 -15.64 -27.08 1.58
C ARG A 107 -15.37 -27.83 2.87
N LYS A 108 -16.42 -27.85 3.70
CA LYS A 108 -16.91 -28.98 4.49
C LYS A 108 -15.85 -29.85 5.16
N GLN A 109 -15.81 -29.73 6.48
CA GLN A 109 -15.39 -30.78 7.39
C GLN A 109 -16.30 -32.02 7.19
N ALA A 110 -16.02 -32.82 6.16
CA ALA A 110 -16.47 -34.20 6.07
C ALA A 110 -15.36 -35.05 6.69
N ALA A 111 -15.58 -35.44 7.94
CA ALA A 111 -14.75 -36.43 8.63
C ALA A 111 -14.70 -37.73 7.80
N PRO A 112 -13.57 -38.46 7.84
CA PRO A 112 -13.45 -39.73 7.15
C PRO A 112 -14.39 -40.77 7.78
N SER A 113 -14.84 -41.68 6.93
CA SER A 113 -15.71 -42.82 7.24
C SER A 113 -15.16 -43.72 8.34
N GLU A 114 -16.07 -44.21 9.18
CA GLU A 114 -16.16 -45.62 9.60
C GLU A 114 -17.61 -45.98 9.90
#